data_AF-A0A7V9U2Z4-F1
#
_entry.id   AF-A0A7V9U2Z4-F1
#
_cell.length_a   1.000
_cell.length_b   1.000
_cell.length_c   1.000
_cell.angle_alpha   90.00
_cell.angle_beta   90.00
_cell.angle_gamma   90.00
#
_symmetry.space_group_name_H-M   'P 1'
#
loop_
_entity.id
_entity.type
_entity.pdbx_description
1 polymer ?
#
loop_
_entity_poly.entity_id
_entity_poly.type
_entity_poly.pdbx_seq_one_letter_code
_entity_poly.pdbx_strand_id
1 'polypeptide(L)'
;MRRLVAVLGVVTLLLTLLFWVGLVLVLATMNDGTDAAGRGMGYFIALSLTIVVWILPAVLMLIAAKRGEMPPGDRRAALFLVPLSFAGGVAVIYVLSNDVVQPGRIPIVIAAAMPLLMMGYFVWGMFPSLRMGIPATSMSRVTWGLVLGLSLVPWPLLMAKNRRGATAQAKFDAAEKASQNRDAKALEAKLAALTPNTPLREWLLCATEGKDLRERTLEGIRALPRRQVEAEAMRGDDIAMLMSELRNLDLDASPALCRSAGEFLVDHAESFRGKAADTARYEIESQSIERYHFAMQWLATNKCDLMRAIDAYDNVVRLFPTAPDLARFLASLASFRSLAPP
;
A
#
# COMPACT_ATOMS: atom_id res chain seq x y z
N MET A 1 -24.10 37.25 33.71
CA MET A 1 -23.75 36.93 32.30
C MET A 1 -22.39 37.47 31.84
N ARG A 2 -22.07 38.77 31.96
CA ARG A 2 -20.77 39.34 31.49
C ARG A 2 -19.52 38.68 32.08
N ARG A 3 -19.50 38.39 33.40
CA ARG A 3 -18.36 37.72 34.07
C ARG A 3 -18.13 36.30 33.53
N LEU A 4 -19.21 35.54 33.30
CA LEU A 4 -19.13 34.17 32.76
C LEU A 4 -18.50 34.15 31.36
N VAL A 5 -18.91 35.08 30.48
CA VAL A 5 -18.37 35.20 29.13
C VAL A 5 -16.88 35.59 29.15
N ALA A 6 -16.47 36.45 30.08
CA ALA A 6 -15.06 36.82 30.25
C ALA A 6 -14.21 35.64 30.71
N VAL A 7 -14.68 34.88 31.72
CA VAL A 7 -14.01 33.67 32.20
C VAL A 7 -13.88 32.64 31.07
N LEU A 8 -14.98 32.39 30.34
CA LEU A 8 -14.97 31.48 29.20
C LEU A 8 -13.95 31.91 28.14
N GLY A 9 -13.91 33.20 27.79
CA GLY A 9 -12.93 33.73 26.84
C GLY A 9 -11.48 33.54 27.28
N VAL A 10 -11.18 33.76 28.56
CA VAL A 10 -9.83 33.54 29.12
C VAL A 10 -9.46 32.05 29.09
N VAL A 11 -10.37 31.17 29.51
CA VAL A 11 -10.13 29.71 29.48
C VAL A 11 -9.89 29.23 28.04
N THR A 12 -10.71 29.65 27.08
CA THR A 12 -10.52 29.30 25.67
C THR A 12 -9.19 29.83 25.11
N LEU A 13 -8.77 31.04 25.50
CA LEU A 13 -7.46 31.60 25.10
C LEU A 13 -6.29 30.76 25.63
N LEU A 14 -6.32 30.38 26.91
CA LEU A 14 -5.29 29.53 27.52
C LEU A 14 -5.22 28.15 26.87
N LEU A 15 -6.37 27.53 26.60
CA LEU A 15 -6.43 26.26 25.88
C LEU A 15 -5.86 26.41 24.45
N THR A 16 -6.21 27.48 23.75
CA THR A 16 -5.69 27.75 22.41
C THR A 16 -4.16 27.84 22.43
N LEU A 17 -3.60 28.56 23.40
CA LEU A 17 -2.16 28.70 23.57
C LEU A 17 -1.48 27.34 23.85
N LEU A 18 -2.06 26.52 24.72
CA LEU A 18 -1.54 25.19 25.04
C LEU A 18 -1.49 24.28 23.80
N PHE A 19 -2.61 24.17 23.08
CA PHE A 19 -2.67 23.35 21.85
C PHE A 19 -1.79 23.92 20.73
N TRP A 20 -1.64 25.25 20.67
CA TRP A 20 -0.74 25.91 19.74
C TRP A 20 0.72 25.55 20.01
N VAL A 21 1.17 25.54 21.28
CA VAL A 21 2.53 25.09 21.64
C VAL A 21 2.73 23.63 21.23
N GLY A 22 1.76 22.76 21.52
CA GLY A 22 1.80 21.36 21.11
C GLY A 22 1.93 21.20 19.58
N LEU A 23 1.15 21.99 18.82
CA LEU A 23 1.22 21.97 17.36
C LEU A 23 2.61 22.37 16.86
N VAL A 24 3.18 23.47 17.37
CA VAL A 24 4.51 23.95 16.96
C VAL A 24 5.59 22.90 17.26
N LEU A 25 5.53 22.25 18.42
CA LEU A 25 6.47 21.19 18.79
C LEU A 25 6.39 19.99 17.86
N VAL A 26 5.18 19.54 17.53
CA VAL A 26 4.98 18.42 16.59
C VAL A 26 5.48 18.80 15.18
N LEU A 27 5.15 20.00 14.69
CA LEU A 27 5.63 20.46 13.39
C LEU A 27 7.16 20.61 13.35
N ALA A 28 7.80 20.98 14.46
CA ALA A 28 9.25 21.11 14.54
C ALA A 28 10.00 19.77 14.51
N THR A 29 9.36 18.68 14.96
CA THR A 29 9.98 17.36 15.10
C THR A 29 9.50 16.34 14.05
N MET A 30 8.51 16.72 13.23
CA MET A 30 7.86 15.83 12.25
C MET A 30 8.84 15.14 11.27
N ASN A 31 10.00 15.75 11.00
CA ASN A 31 10.98 15.27 10.03
C ASN A 31 12.32 14.80 10.65
N ASP A 32 12.40 14.61 11.97
CA ASP A 32 13.64 14.22 12.67
C ASP A 32 13.94 12.70 12.54
N GLY A 33 14.04 12.20 11.32
CA GLY A 33 14.60 10.87 11.01
C GLY A 33 13.75 9.67 11.45
N THR A 34 12.44 9.85 11.63
CA THR A 34 11.52 8.76 12.01
C THR A 34 11.18 7.85 10.83
N ASP A 35 10.84 6.59 11.13
CA ASP A 35 10.41 5.59 10.15
C ASP A 35 9.04 5.95 9.54
N ALA A 36 8.57 5.14 8.58
CA ALA A 36 7.31 5.41 7.90
C ALA A 36 6.11 5.46 8.87
N ALA A 37 6.11 4.62 9.91
CA ALA A 37 5.06 4.59 10.92
C ALA A 37 5.06 5.87 11.79
N GLY A 38 6.24 6.28 12.27
CA GLY A 38 6.42 7.51 13.05
C GLY A 38 6.01 8.76 12.29
N ARG A 39 6.36 8.87 10.99
CA ARG A 39 5.90 9.96 10.13
C ARG A 39 4.39 9.99 9.97
N GLY A 40 3.76 8.83 9.78
CA GLY A 40 2.30 8.71 9.69
C GLY A 40 1.59 9.17 10.97
N MET A 41 2.11 8.76 12.13
CA MET A 41 1.57 9.17 13.43
C MET A 41 1.76 10.67 13.69
N GLY A 42 2.94 11.21 13.38
CA GLY A 42 3.23 12.64 13.49
C GLY A 42 2.27 13.48 12.64
N TYR A 43 2.01 13.06 11.39
CA TYR A 43 1.04 13.72 10.50
C TYR A 43 -0.37 13.75 11.11
N PHE A 44 -0.84 12.60 11.61
CA PHE A 44 -2.16 12.49 12.23
C PHE A 44 -2.31 13.40 13.46
N ILE A 45 -1.30 13.42 14.33
CA ILE A 45 -1.29 14.29 15.52
C ILE A 45 -1.29 15.77 15.11
N ALA A 46 -0.44 16.17 14.15
CA ALA A 46 -0.38 17.55 13.67
C ALA A 46 -1.72 18.02 13.07
N LEU A 47 -2.37 17.15 12.28
CA LEU A 47 -3.68 17.45 11.69
C LEU A 47 -4.75 17.61 12.78
N SER A 48 -4.76 16.71 13.77
CA SER A 48 -5.70 16.77 14.90
C SER A 48 -5.52 18.05 15.72
N LEU A 49 -4.27 18.39 16.05
CA LEU A 49 -3.94 19.64 16.75
C LEU A 49 -4.32 20.87 15.92
N THR A 50 -4.11 20.85 14.61
CA THR A 50 -4.51 21.94 13.71
C THR A 50 -6.03 22.14 13.71
N ILE A 51 -6.83 21.08 13.72
CA ILE A 51 -8.29 21.21 13.83
C ILE A 51 -8.67 21.92 15.14
N VAL A 52 -8.11 21.47 16.27
CA VAL A 52 -8.40 22.05 17.59
C VAL A 52 -7.95 23.51 17.67
N VAL A 53 -6.72 23.82 17.22
CA VAL A 53 -6.13 25.16 17.26
C VAL A 53 -6.87 26.15 16.37
N TRP A 54 -7.66 25.73 15.38
CA TRP A 54 -8.47 26.64 14.56
C TRP A 54 -9.92 26.77 15.04
N ILE A 55 -10.48 25.72 15.65
CA ILE A 55 -11.81 25.79 16.28
C ILE A 55 -11.79 26.76 17.46
N LEU A 56 -10.77 26.73 18.32
CA LEU A 56 -10.73 27.56 19.52
C LEU A 56 -10.68 29.08 19.21
N PRO A 57 -9.84 29.60 18.29
CA PRO A 57 -9.91 30.98 17.81
C PRO A 57 -11.25 31.31 17.17
N ALA A 58 -11.86 30.41 16.41
CA ALA A 58 -13.19 30.64 15.85
C ALA A 58 -14.22 30.90 16.97
N VAL A 59 -14.17 30.12 18.06
CA VAL A 59 -14.99 30.34 19.25
C VAL A 59 -14.67 31.68 19.92
N LEU A 60 -13.40 32.05 20.05
CA LEU A 60 -13.00 33.37 20.56
C LEU A 60 -13.60 34.51 19.72
N MET A 61 -13.56 34.40 18.39
CA MET A 61 -14.15 35.39 17.48
C MET A 61 -15.67 35.47 17.62
N LEU A 62 -16.35 34.34 17.81
CA LEU A 62 -17.79 34.32 18.09
C LEU A 62 -18.12 35.01 19.42
N ILE A 63 -17.33 34.78 20.46
CA ILE A 63 -17.46 35.45 21.75
C ILE A 63 -17.30 36.97 21.59
N ALA A 64 -16.25 37.42 20.90
CA ALA A 64 -16.00 38.84 20.64
C ALA A 64 -17.12 39.49 19.81
N ALA A 65 -17.62 38.78 18.79
CA ALA A 65 -18.74 39.23 17.96
C ALA A 65 -20.04 39.40 18.77
N LYS A 66 -20.37 38.44 19.65
CA LYS A 66 -21.55 38.50 20.52
C LYS A 66 -21.46 39.61 21.56
N ARG A 67 -20.26 40.01 21.99
CA ARG A 67 -20.04 41.15 22.89
C ARG A 67 -20.14 42.50 22.19
N GLY A 68 -20.25 42.53 20.86
CA GLY A 68 -20.22 43.77 20.08
C GLY A 68 -18.83 44.41 20.03
N GLU A 69 -17.79 43.68 20.41
CA GLU A 69 -16.40 44.17 20.42
C GLU A 69 -15.76 44.14 19.03
N MET A 70 -16.33 43.36 18.11
CA MET A 70 -15.92 43.32 16.71
C MET A 70 -16.71 44.29 15.83
N PRO A 71 -16.02 45.11 15.02
CA PRO A 71 -16.61 45.84 13.90
C PRO A 71 -17.40 44.91 12.95
N PRO A 72 -18.48 45.37 12.30
CA PRO A 72 -19.28 44.54 11.39
C PRO A 72 -18.48 43.98 10.19
N GLY A 73 -17.48 44.71 9.70
CA GLY A 73 -16.57 44.23 8.65
C GLY A 73 -15.77 43.00 9.08
N ASP A 74 -15.30 43.00 10.33
CA ASP A 74 -14.41 41.98 10.87
C ASP A 74 -15.12 40.65 11.09
N ARG A 75 -16.44 40.68 11.36
CA ARG A 75 -17.27 39.47 11.43
C ARG A 75 -17.33 38.77 10.08
N ARG A 76 -17.49 39.53 9.00
CA ARG A 76 -17.48 39.01 7.63
C ARG A 76 -16.08 38.50 7.27
N ALA A 77 -15.03 39.25 7.61
CA ALA A 77 -13.66 38.82 7.40
C ALA A 77 -13.36 37.50 8.12
N ALA A 78 -13.71 37.38 9.40
CA ALA A 78 -13.53 36.15 10.18
C ALA A 78 -14.24 34.94 9.57
N LEU A 79 -15.48 35.13 9.07
CA LEU A 79 -16.27 34.06 8.45
C LEU A 79 -15.56 33.40 7.26
N PHE A 80 -14.81 34.17 6.46
CA PHE A 80 -14.10 33.64 5.30
C PHE A 80 -12.63 33.33 5.59
N LEU A 81 -11.94 34.19 6.33
CA LEU A 81 -10.50 34.10 6.55
C LEU A 81 -10.11 33.04 7.57
N VAL A 82 -10.97 32.71 8.55
CA VAL A 82 -10.68 31.62 9.49
C VAL A 82 -10.64 30.26 8.77
N PRO A 83 -11.66 29.86 7.99
CA PRO A 83 -11.59 28.64 7.17
C PRO A 83 -10.45 28.66 6.15
N LEU A 84 -10.19 29.80 5.50
CA LEU A 84 -9.10 29.92 4.53
C LEU A 84 -7.73 29.71 5.20
N SER A 85 -7.53 30.27 6.39
CA SER A 85 -6.31 30.07 7.17
C SER A 85 -6.14 28.64 7.66
N PHE A 86 -7.25 27.96 7.97
CA PHE A 86 -7.23 26.54 8.31
C PHE A 86 -6.74 25.71 7.11
N ALA A 87 -7.29 25.96 5.92
CA ALA A 87 -6.81 25.32 4.69
C ALA A 87 -5.32 25.59 4.43
N GLY A 88 -4.86 26.82 4.70
CA GLY A 88 -3.43 27.17 4.66
C GLY A 88 -2.58 26.36 5.66
N GLY A 89 -3.05 26.20 6.90
CA GLY A 89 -2.39 25.39 7.92
C GLY A 89 -2.30 23.91 7.54
N VAL A 90 -3.38 23.33 6.99
CA VAL A 90 -3.38 21.96 6.46
C VAL A 90 -2.41 21.81 5.29
N ALA A 91 -2.37 22.79 4.38
CA ALA A 91 -1.42 22.79 3.27
C ALA A 91 0.04 22.82 3.77
N VAL A 92 0.34 23.55 4.85
CA VAL A 92 1.67 23.52 5.49
C VAL A 92 2.02 22.13 6.01
N ILE A 93 1.10 21.47 6.73
CA ILE A 93 1.33 20.10 7.23
C ILE A 93 1.62 19.17 6.07
N TYR A 94 0.80 19.23 5.01
CA TYR A 94 1.01 18.41 3.83
C TYR A 94 2.35 18.70 3.15
N VAL A 95 2.80 19.97 3.10
CA VAL A 95 4.12 20.33 2.56
C VAL A 95 5.23 19.72 3.42
N LEU A 96 5.12 19.77 4.75
CA LEU A 96 6.12 19.24 5.68
C LEU A 96 6.20 17.71 5.69
N SER A 97 5.10 17.00 5.45
CA SER A 97 4.99 15.56 5.68
C SER A 97 5.71 14.62 4.71
N ASN A 98 6.35 15.11 3.63
CA ASN A 98 7.11 14.23 2.72
C ASN A 98 8.52 14.79 2.42
N ASP A 99 9.51 13.92 2.58
CA ASP A 99 10.95 14.17 2.73
C ASP A 99 11.74 14.62 1.49
N VAL A 100 11.12 14.80 0.32
CA VAL A 100 11.91 14.94 -0.92
C VAL A 100 12.73 16.23 -0.97
N VAL A 101 12.31 17.27 -0.24
CA VAL A 101 13.08 18.49 -0.01
C VAL A 101 12.67 19.00 1.34
N GLN A 102 13.57 19.08 2.33
CA GLN A 102 13.27 19.76 3.60
C GLN A 102 12.93 21.21 3.26
N PRO A 103 11.64 21.62 3.30
CA PRO A 103 11.39 23.04 3.29
C PRO A 103 12.03 23.54 4.60
N GLY A 104 12.87 24.57 4.54
CA GLY A 104 13.41 25.16 5.77
C GLY A 104 12.28 25.51 6.74
N ARG A 105 12.57 25.95 7.96
CA ARG A 105 11.56 26.14 9.02
C ARG A 105 10.44 27.17 8.73
N ILE A 106 10.44 27.81 7.56
CA ILE A 106 9.49 28.84 7.13
C ILE A 106 8.02 28.37 7.17
N PRO A 107 7.61 27.19 6.67
CA PRO A 107 6.21 26.76 6.76
C PRO A 107 5.72 26.63 8.20
N ILE A 108 6.60 26.20 9.12
CA ILE A 108 6.28 26.11 10.56
C ILE A 108 5.96 27.51 11.09
N VAL A 109 6.79 28.51 10.77
CA VAL A 109 6.54 29.91 11.17
C VAL A 109 5.21 30.41 10.62
N ILE A 110 4.88 30.09 9.36
CA ILE A 110 3.62 30.49 8.72
C ILE A 110 2.42 29.88 9.44
N ALA A 111 2.42 28.56 9.69
CA ALA A 111 1.33 27.88 10.40
C ALA A 111 1.21 28.36 11.85
N ALA A 112 2.32 28.64 12.52
CA ALA A 112 2.35 29.12 13.90
C ALA A 112 1.84 30.57 14.02
N ALA A 113 2.10 31.43 13.05
CA ALA A 113 1.75 32.85 13.11
C ALA A 113 0.24 33.11 13.02
N MET A 114 -0.52 32.33 12.23
CA MET A 114 -1.95 32.64 12.00
C MET A 114 -2.81 32.57 13.28
N PRO A 115 -2.74 31.50 14.11
CA PRO A 115 -3.51 31.45 15.35
C PRO A 115 -3.07 32.51 16.37
N LEU A 116 -1.78 32.86 16.41
CA LEU A 116 -1.26 33.93 17.26
C LEU A 116 -1.84 35.30 16.89
N LEU A 117 -1.94 35.60 15.59
CA LEU A 117 -2.57 36.84 15.11
C LEU A 117 -4.04 36.92 15.54
N MET A 118 -4.77 35.81 15.44
CA MET A 118 -6.16 35.72 15.88
C MET A 118 -6.30 35.89 17.40
N MET A 119 -5.46 35.21 18.18
CA MET A 119 -5.43 35.38 19.64
C MET A 119 -5.09 36.82 20.04
N GLY A 120 -4.10 37.43 19.39
CA GLY A 120 -3.70 38.82 19.63
C GLY A 120 -4.82 39.81 19.31
N TYR A 121 -5.55 39.59 18.21
CA TYR A 121 -6.72 40.40 17.86
C TYR A 121 -7.86 40.26 18.90
N PHE A 122 -8.13 39.04 19.39
CA PHE A 122 -9.11 38.83 20.45
C PHE A 122 -8.73 39.56 21.73
N VAL A 123 -7.46 39.44 22.16
CA VAL A 123 -6.92 40.15 23.34
C VAL A 123 -7.07 41.66 23.15
N TRP A 124 -6.67 42.21 22.01
CA TRP A 124 -6.84 43.63 21.72
C TRP A 124 -8.30 44.08 21.83
N GLY A 125 -9.27 43.31 21.33
CA GLY A 125 -10.70 43.62 21.45
C GLY A 125 -11.21 43.60 22.89
N MET A 126 -10.66 42.72 23.73
CA MET A 126 -11.08 42.51 25.12
C MET A 126 -10.63 43.64 26.07
N PHE A 127 -9.47 44.27 25.81
CA PHE A 127 -8.89 45.29 26.69
C PHE A 127 -9.13 46.73 26.16
N PRO A 128 -9.94 47.55 26.84
CA PRO A 128 -10.20 48.94 26.42
C PRO A 128 -8.93 49.80 26.34
N SER A 129 -7.95 49.56 27.22
CA SER A 129 -6.67 50.29 27.24
C SER A 129 -5.89 50.14 25.93
N LEU A 130 -5.89 48.95 25.33
CA LEU A 130 -5.22 48.70 24.05
C LEU A 130 -5.93 49.39 22.87
N ARG A 131 -7.26 49.50 22.96
CA ARG A 131 -8.08 50.17 21.93
C ARG A 131 -7.93 51.70 21.93
N MET A 132 -7.52 52.29 23.06
CA MET A 132 -7.20 53.72 23.09
C MET A 132 -5.94 54.05 22.29
N GLY A 133 -4.96 53.13 22.25
CA GLY A 133 -3.70 53.35 21.53
C GLY A 133 -3.74 52.99 20.05
N ILE A 134 -4.59 52.05 19.63
CA ILE A 134 -4.63 51.54 18.25
C ILE A 134 -6.07 51.62 17.70
N PRO A 135 -6.31 52.39 16.62
CA PRO A 135 -7.61 52.46 15.97
C PRO A 135 -8.08 51.08 15.47
N ALA A 136 -9.37 50.81 15.64
CA ALA A 136 -9.98 49.53 15.25
C ALA A 136 -9.81 49.20 13.76
N THR A 137 -9.89 50.21 12.90
CA THR A 137 -9.70 50.07 11.46
C THR A 137 -8.28 49.62 11.10
N SER A 138 -7.26 50.17 11.77
CA SER A 138 -5.86 49.80 11.56
C SER A 138 -5.60 48.37 12.03
N MET A 139 -6.02 48.03 13.26
CA MET A 139 -5.82 46.69 13.81
C MET A 139 -6.52 45.61 12.98
N SER A 140 -7.76 45.89 12.54
CA SER A 140 -8.53 45.00 11.65
C SER A 140 -7.79 44.75 10.33
N ARG A 141 -7.42 45.80 9.60
CA ARG A 141 -6.75 45.68 8.29
C ARG A 141 -5.43 44.93 8.40
N VAL A 142 -4.63 45.23 9.43
CA VAL A 142 -3.33 44.56 9.64
C VAL A 142 -3.55 43.08 9.96
N THR A 143 -4.40 42.75 10.92
CA THR A 143 -4.63 41.36 11.34
C THR A 143 -5.16 40.53 10.18
N TRP A 144 -6.26 40.96 9.55
CA TRP A 144 -6.90 40.19 8.50
C TRP A 144 -6.09 40.19 7.20
N GLY A 145 -5.35 41.26 6.90
CA GLY A 145 -4.40 41.31 5.79
C GLY A 145 -3.25 40.30 5.96
N LEU A 146 -2.68 40.21 7.17
CA LEU A 146 -1.64 39.22 7.48
C LEU A 146 -2.18 37.80 7.45
N VAL A 147 -3.36 37.54 8.03
CA VAL A 147 -4.00 36.22 7.97
C VAL A 147 -4.23 35.82 6.51
N LEU A 148 -4.78 36.70 5.68
CA LEU A 148 -4.98 36.44 4.26
C LEU A 148 -3.67 36.14 3.55
N GLY A 149 -2.65 37.00 3.72
CA GLY A 149 -1.33 36.83 3.11
C GLY A 149 -0.72 35.48 3.49
N LEU A 150 -0.64 35.17 4.79
CA LEU A 150 -0.08 33.92 5.30
C LEU A 150 -0.88 32.69 4.83
N SER A 151 -2.20 32.80 4.66
CA SER A 151 -3.03 31.71 4.15
C SER A 151 -2.74 31.36 2.69
N LEU A 152 -2.22 32.32 1.91
CA LEU A 152 -1.95 32.14 0.48
C LEU A 152 -0.54 31.60 0.21
N VAL A 153 0.43 31.83 1.11
CA VAL A 153 1.84 31.42 0.93
C VAL A 153 2.05 29.90 0.74
N PRO A 154 1.30 29.00 1.41
CA PRO A 154 1.53 27.56 1.26
C PRO A 154 1.19 27.00 -0.12
N TRP A 155 0.30 27.66 -0.89
CA TRP A 155 -0.22 27.10 -2.13
C TRP A 155 0.82 26.96 -3.25
N PRO A 156 1.68 27.96 -3.54
CA PRO A 156 2.79 27.78 -4.49
C PRO A 156 3.75 26.65 -4.09
N LEU A 157 4.04 26.51 -2.79
CA LEU A 157 4.90 25.42 -2.28
C LEU A 157 4.26 24.06 -2.50
N LEU A 158 2.96 23.94 -2.21
CA LEU A 158 2.16 22.75 -2.43
C LEU A 158 2.10 22.37 -3.93
N MET A 159 1.87 23.34 -4.80
CA MET A 159 1.85 23.15 -6.26
C MET A 159 3.21 22.67 -6.79
N ALA A 160 4.30 23.30 -6.34
CA ALA A 160 5.66 22.88 -6.71
C ALA A 160 5.97 21.46 -6.23
N LYS A 161 5.53 21.11 -5.01
CA LYS A 161 5.66 19.77 -4.44
C LYS A 161 4.90 18.74 -5.26
N ASN A 162 3.62 18.97 -5.56
CA ASN A 162 2.79 18.05 -6.33
C ASN A 162 3.34 17.81 -7.74
N ARG A 163 3.86 18.86 -8.41
CA ARG A 163 4.54 18.72 -9.70
C ARG A 163 5.78 17.82 -9.61
N ARG A 164 6.62 18.01 -8.60
CA ARG A 164 7.82 17.18 -8.39
C ARG A 164 7.45 15.72 -8.10
N GLY A 165 6.47 15.49 -7.22
CA GLY A 165 5.95 14.16 -6.92
C GLY A 165 5.43 13.44 -8.17
N ALA A 166 4.63 14.13 -8.99
CA ALA A 166 4.13 13.59 -10.25
C ALA A 166 5.26 13.23 -11.22
N THR A 167 6.30 14.07 -11.34
CA THR A 167 7.45 13.75 -12.20
C THR A 167 8.29 12.59 -11.68
N ALA A 168 8.44 12.44 -10.37
CA ALA A 168 9.17 11.33 -9.78
C ALA A 168 8.41 10.01 -10.00
N GLN A 169 7.10 10.00 -9.71
CA GLN A 169 6.25 8.84 -9.96
C GLN A 169 6.26 8.44 -11.44
N ALA A 170 6.10 9.41 -12.35
CA ALA A 170 6.14 9.14 -13.79
C ALA A 170 7.47 8.52 -14.25
N LYS A 171 8.61 8.88 -13.62
CA LYS A 171 9.90 8.26 -13.91
C LYS A 171 9.97 6.81 -13.42
N PHE A 172 9.46 6.52 -12.22
CA PHE A 172 9.37 5.15 -11.70
C PHE A 172 8.49 4.28 -12.59
N ASP A 173 7.28 4.74 -12.91
CA ASP A 173 6.34 4.02 -13.77
C ASP A 173 6.92 3.79 -15.17
N ALA A 174 7.63 4.78 -15.74
CA ALA A 174 8.28 4.65 -17.03
C ALA A 174 9.46 3.67 -16.99
N ALA A 175 10.24 3.65 -15.90
CA ALA A 175 11.34 2.70 -15.72
C ALA A 175 10.83 1.27 -15.55
N GLU A 176 9.75 1.09 -14.78
CA GLU A 176 9.09 -0.21 -14.61
C GLU A 176 8.54 -0.73 -15.94
N LYS A 177 7.80 0.09 -16.68
CA LYS A 177 7.32 -0.25 -18.03
C LYS A 177 8.47 -0.56 -19.00
N ALA A 178 9.57 0.19 -18.91
CA ALA A 178 10.74 -0.06 -19.74
C ALA A 178 11.41 -1.41 -19.38
N SER A 179 11.44 -1.79 -18.10
CA SER A 179 11.91 -3.11 -17.67
C SER A 179 11.01 -4.21 -18.21
N GLN A 180 9.69 -4.12 -17.97
CA GLN A 180 8.72 -5.10 -18.46
C GLN A 180 8.80 -5.29 -19.99
N ASN A 181 8.94 -4.19 -20.74
CA ASN A 181 9.10 -4.26 -22.20
C ASN A 181 10.43 -4.90 -22.63
N ARG A 182 11.51 -4.73 -21.85
CA ARG A 182 12.80 -5.39 -22.12
C ARG A 182 12.70 -6.89 -21.84
N ASP A 183 12.08 -7.26 -20.73
CA ASP A 183 11.91 -8.66 -20.34
C ASP A 183 11.01 -9.40 -21.34
N ALA A 184 9.92 -8.78 -21.79
CA ALA A 184 9.06 -9.32 -22.84
C ALA A 184 9.82 -9.55 -24.16
N LYS A 185 10.60 -8.55 -24.63
CA LYS A 185 11.42 -8.69 -25.84
C LYS A 185 12.51 -9.75 -25.71
N ALA A 186 13.13 -9.85 -24.54
CA ALA A 186 14.14 -10.87 -24.27
C ALA A 186 13.51 -12.27 -24.34
N LEU A 187 12.31 -12.45 -23.78
CA LEU A 187 11.58 -13.72 -23.85
C LEU A 187 11.15 -14.07 -25.28
N GLU A 188 10.67 -13.10 -26.07
CA GLU A 188 10.37 -13.30 -27.50
C GLU A 188 11.61 -13.76 -28.27
N ALA A 189 12.76 -13.14 -28.02
CA ALA A 189 14.02 -13.52 -28.63
C ALA A 189 14.47 -14.93 -28.21
N LYS A 190 14.31 -15.30 -26.93
CA LYS A 190 14.57 -16.67 -26.45
C LYS A 190 13.69 -17.68 -27.19
N LEU A 191 12.38 -17.44 -27.28
CA LEU A 191 11.44 -18.31 -27.98
C LEU A 191 11.81 -18.47 -29.47
N ALA A 192 12.16 -17.38 -30.15
CA ALA A 192 12.57 -17.41 -31.55
C ALA A 192 13.87 -18.19 -31.80
N ALA A 193 14.73 -18.33 -30.78
CA ALA A 193 15.96 -19.10 -30.84
C ALA A 193 15.75 -20.61 -30.58
N LEU A 194 14.57 -21.01 -30.10
CA LEU A 194 14.27 -22.42 -29.87
C LEU A 194 14.07 -23.15 -31.21
N THR A 195 14.71 -24.31 -31.35
CA THR A 195 14.63 -25.16 -32.54
C THR A 195 14.05 -26.53 -32.17
N PRO A 196 13.62 -27.35 -33.14
CA PRO A 196 13.17 -28.71 -32.87
C PRO A 196 14.20 -29.62 -32.19
N ASN A 197 15.49 -29.26 -32.23
CA ASN A 197 16.57 -30.00 -31.56
C ASN A 197 16.88 -29.49 -30.15
N THR A 198 16.31 -28.34 -29.75
CA THR A 198 16.51 -27.73 -28.44
C THR A 198 15.85 -28.62 -27.36
N PRO A 199 16.52 -28.88 -26.22
CA PRO A 199 15.96 -29.72 -25.16
C PRO A 199 14.61 -29.21 -24.65
N LEU A 200 13.70 -30.13 -24.33
CA LEU A 200 12.36 -29.87 -23.79
C LEU A 200 12.39 -28.94 -22.57
N ARG A 201 13.42 -29.06 -21.74
CA ARG A 201 13.64 -28.20 -20.57
C ARG A 201 13.64 -26.71 -20.92
N GLU A 202 14.35 -26.32 -21.98
CA GLU A 202 14.46 -24.91 -22.39
C GLU A 202 13.14 -24.38 -22.94
N TRP A 203 12.36 -25.24 -23.59
CA TRP A 203 10.99 -24.91 -23.99
C TRP A 203 10.07 -24.73 -22.79
N LEU A 204 10.13 -25.62 -21.80
CA LEU A 204 9.32 -25.51 -20.57
C LEU A 204 9.66 -24.23 -19.78
N LEU A 205 10.94 -23.87 -19.69
CA LEU A 205 11.37 -22.60 -19.09
C LEU A 205 10.69 -21.41 -19.77
N CYS A 206 10.70 -21.35 -21.11
CA CYS A 206 10.02 -20.29 -21.84
C CYS A 206 8.49 -20.29 -21.62
N ALA A 207 7.86 -21.46 -21.51
CA ALA A 207 6.42 -21.58 -21.27
C ALA A 207 6.01 -21.05 -19.88
N THR A 208 6.89 -21.16 -18.88
CA THR A 208 6.65 -20.66 -17.52
C THR A 208 6.94 -19.16 -17.35
N GLU A 209 7.86 -18.58 -18.12
CA GLU A 209 8.30 -17.19 -17.99
C GLU A 209 7.30 -16.15 -18.55
N GLY A 210 6.43 -16.50 -19.51
CA GLY A 210 5.55 -15.52 -20.16
C GLY A 210 4.16 -16.03 -20.53
N LYS A 211 3.13 -15.37 -19.98
CA LYS A 211 1.71 -15.70 -20.26
C LYS A 211 1.34 -15.53 -21.73
N ASP A 212 1.83 -14.47 -22.38
CA ASP A 212 1.45 -14.13 -23.75
C ASP A 212 2.09 -15.05 -24.80
N LEU A 213 3.20 -15.69 -24.45
CA LEU A 213 3.94 -16.60 -25.33
C LEU A 213 3.73 -18.08 -24.98
N ARG A 214 3.01 -18.36 -23.89
CA ARG A 214 2.82 -19.71 -23.36
C ARG A 214 2.21 -20.65 -24.39
N GLU A 215 1.10 -20.29 -25.03
CA GLU A 215 0.44 -21.19 -26.00
C GLU A 215 1.34 -21.48 -27.20
N ARG A 216 1.98 -20.45 -27.77
CA ARG A 216 2.95 -20.61 -28.87
C ARG A 216 4.12 -21.52 -28.49
N THR A 217 4.57 -21.44 -27.24
CA THR A 217 5.64 -22.30 -26.72
C THR A 217 5.15 -23.73 -26.54
N LEU A 218 3.94 -23.93 -26.01
CA LEU A 218 3.31 -25.24 -25.85
C LEU A 218 3.05 -25.92 -27.20
N GLU A 219 2.61 -25.19 -28.22
CA GLU A 219 2.50 -25.69 -29.59
C GLU A 219 3.84 -26.19 -30.12
N GLY A 220 4.92 -25.42 -29.89
CA GLY A 220 6.28 -25.82 -30.22
C GLY A 220 6.70 -27.12 -29.52
N ILE A 221 6.38 -27.25 -28.22
CA ILE A 221 6.66 -28.46 -27.44
C ILE A 221 5.93 -29.68 -28.00
N ARG A 222 4.63 -29.56 -28.31
CA ARG A 222 3.82 -30.67 -28.88
C ARG A 222 4.40 -31.16 -30.21
N ALA A 223 5.02 -30.27 -30.98
CA ALA A 223 5.66 -30.61 -32.25
C ALA A 223 7.03 -31.30 -32.10
N LEU A 224 7.63 -31.36 -30.90
CA LEU A 224 8.95 -31.98 -30.70
C LEU A 224 8.85 -33.51 -30.83
N PRO A 225 9.62 -34.15 -31.73
CA PRO A 225 9.60 -35.61 -31.89
C PRO A 225 10.11 -36.37 -30.67
N ARG A 226 11.01 -35.76 -29.88
CA ARG A 226 11.65 -36.37 -28.72
C ARG A 226 10.97 -36.03 -27.38
N ARG A 227 9.83 -35.31 -27.39
CA ARG A 227 9.18 -34.82 -26.17
C ARG A 227 8.91 -35.92 -25.14
N GLN A 228 8.46 -37.09 -25.59
CA GLN A 228 8.15 -38.22 -24.71
C GLN A 228 9.40 -38.73 -23.99
N VAL A 229 10.44 -39.05 -24.74
CA VAL A 229 11.70 -39.60 -24.20
C VAL A 229 12.39 -38.57 -23.28
N GLU A 230 12.38 -37.29 -23.66
CA GLU A 230 12.96 -36.24 -22.84
C GLU A 230 12.16 -36.00 -21.54
N ALA A 231 10.83 -36.01 -21.61
CA ALA A 231 9.96 -35.92 -20.42
C ALA A 231 10.18 -37.10 -19.45
N GLU A 232 10.31 -38.33 -19.98
CA GLU A 232 10.59 -39.52 -19.18
C GLU A 232 11.96 -39.49 -18.50
N ALA A 233 12.91 -38.73 -19.03
CA ALA A 233 14.25 -38.55 -18.48
C ALA A 233 14.33 -37.43 -17.41
N MET A 234 13.32 -36.56 -17.30
CA MET A 234 13.35 -35.42 -16.35
C MET A 234 13.27 -35.86 -14.89
N ARG A 235 14.10 -35.25 -14.03
CA ARG A 235 14.18 -35.50 -12.59
C ARG A 235 14.41 -34.18 -11.84
N GLY A 236 14.19 -34.16 -10.52
CA GLY A 236 14.45 -32.98 -9.69
C GLY A 236 13.65 -31.75 -10.12
N ASP A 237 14.30 -30.59 -10.24
CA ASP A 237 13.62 -29.35 -10.62
C ASP A 237 13.02 -29.39 -12.04
N ASP A 238 13.56 -30.21 -12.94
CA ASP A 238 13.08 -30.29 -14.31
C ASP A 238 11.70 -30.95 -14.39
N ILE A 239 11.45 -31.97 -13.54
CA ILE A 239 10.14 -32.60 -13.49
C ILE A 239 9.10 -31.69 -12.85
N ALA A 240 9.50 -30.76 -11.98
CA ALA A 240 8.60 -29.77 -11.40
C ALA A 240 8.00 -28.83 -12.47
N MET A 241 8.81 -28.43 -13.46
CA MET A 241 8.36 -27.67 -14.62
C MET A 241 7.44 -28.51 -15.51
N LEU A 242 7.85 -29.74 -15.81
CA LEU A 242 7.05 -30.70 -16.59
C LEU A 242 5.66 -30.89 -15.98
N MET A 243 5.60 -31.13 -14.67
CA MET A 243 4.36 -31.38 -13.93
C MET A 243 3.41 -30.19 -13.95
N SER A 244 3.92 -28.96 -13.99
CA SER A 244 3.09 -27.76 -14.10
C SER A 244 2.35 -27.66 -15.44
N GLU A 245 2.91 -28.28 -16.48
CA GLU A 245 2.37 -28.21 -17.84
C GLU A 245 1.86 -29.56 -18.38
N LEU A 246 1.98 -30.65 -17.61
CA LEU A 246 1.81 -32.04 -18.06
C LEU A 246 0.60 -32.26 -19.00
N ARG A 247 -0.56 -31.74 -18.62
CA ARG A 247 -1.81 -31.89 -19.39
C ARG A 247 -1.79 -31.22 -20.78
N ASN A 248 -0.88 -30.28 -20.99
CA ASN A 248 -0.79 -29.43 -22.17
C ASN A 248 0.28 -29.91 -23.16
N LEU A 249 1.11 -30.92 -22.81
CA LEU A 249 2.32 -31.29 -23.56
C LEU A 249 2.11 -32.39 -24.62
N ASP A 250 0.90 -32.96 -24.71
CA ASP A 250 0.59 -34.08 -25.61
C ASP A 250 1.56 -35.26 -25.41
N LEU A 251 1.61 -35.76 -24.17
CA LEU A 251 2.44 -36.89 -23.75
C LEU A 251 1.59 -38.14 -23.52
N ASP A 252 2.19 -39.31 -23.74
CA ASP A 252 1.61 -40.58 -23.34
C ASP A 252 1.96 -40.88 -21.88
N ALA A 253 1.00 -41.46 -21.14
CA ALA A 253 1.20 -41.93 -19.77
C ALA A 253 2.01 -43.24 -19.72
N SER A 254 3.27 -43.17 -20.14
CA SER A 254 4.17 -44.32 -20.14
C SER A 254 4.53 -44.76 -18.70
N PRO A 255 4.92 -46.03 -18.49
CA PRO A 255 5.35 -46.50 -17.17
C PRO A 255 6.53 -45.70 -16.58
N ALA A 256 7.42 -45.18 -17.42
CA ALA A 256 8.55 -44.37 -16.98
C ALA A 256 8.09 -42.99 -16.48
N LEU A 257 7.20 -42.34 -17.22
CA LEU A 257 6.64 -41.03 -16.85
C LEU A 257 5.76 -41.13 -15.60
N CYS A 258 4.87 -42.13 -15.52
CA CYS A 258 4.03 -42.34 -14.34
C CYS A 258 4.89 -42.55 -13.08
N ARG A 259 5.97 -43.33 -13.17
CA ARG A 259 6.87 -43.59 -12.04
C ARG A 259 7.59 -42.33 -11.58
N SER A 260 8.20 -41.58 -12.51
CA SER A 260 8.96 -40.37 -12.16
C SER A 260 8.04 -39.29 -11.59
N ALA A 261 6.85 -39.11 -12.16
CA ALA A 261 5.85 -38.18 -11.65
C ALA A 261 5.34 -38.58 -10.25
N GLY A 262 5.10 -39.88 -10.03
CA GLY A 262 4.70 -40.40 -8.72
C GLY A 262 5.77 -40.22 -7.65
N GLU A 263 7.05 -40.42 -7.97
CA GLU A 263 8.20 -40.14 -7.10
C GLU A 263 8.27 -38.65 -6.73
N PHE A 264 8.22 -37.77 -7.74
CA PHE A 264 8.21 -36.32 -7.53
C PHE A 264 7.06 -35.85 -6.63
N LEU A 265 5.85 -36.38 -6.84
CA LEU A 265 4.68 -35.99 -6.07
C LEU A 265 4.80 -36.39 -4.59
N VAL A 266 5.43 -37.53 -4.29
CA VAL A 266 5.73 -37.92 -2.91
C VAL A 266 6.72 -36.95 -2.29
N ASP A 267 7.83 -36.66 -2.98
CA ASP A 267 8.85 -35.75 -2.48
C ASP A 267 8.30 -34.34 -2.24
N HIS A 268 7.46 -33.85 -3.17
CA HIS A 268 6.77 -32.56 -3.03
C HIS A 268 5.86 -32.55 -1.79
N ALA A 269 5.02 -33.57 -1.60
CA ALA A 269 4.15 -33.66 -0.42
C ALA A 269 4.97 -33.66 0.88
N GLU A 270 6.02 -34.46 0.96
CA GLU A 270 6.89 -34.59 2.13
C GLU A 270 7.60 -33.26 2.49
N SER A 271 7.89 -32.41 1.51
CA SER A 271 8.49 -31.09 1.75
C SER A 271 7.64 -30.16 2.63
N PHE A 272 6.32 -30.40 2.74
CA PHE A 272 5.42 -29.62 3.59
C PHE A 272 5.24 -30.18 5.00
N ARG A 273 5.77 -31.36 5.32
CA ARG A 273 5.60 -31.99 6.64
C ARG A 273 6.07 -31.09 7.79
N GLY A 274 7.23 -30.44 7.62
CA GLY A 274 7.76 -29.51 8.62
C GLY A 274 6.91 -28.25 8.79
N LYS A 275 6.36 -27.73 7.69
CA LYS A 275 5.49 -26.53 7.72
C LYS A 275 4.17 -26.79 8.43
N ALA A 276 3.60 -27.97 8.24
CA ALA A 276 2.37 -28.38 8.90
C ALA A 276 2.52 -28.42 10.43
N ALA A 277 3.72 -28.77 10.92
CA ALA A 277 4.03 -28.83 12.34
C ALA A 277 4.19 -27.44 13.00
N ASP A 278 4.56 -26.41 12.22
CA ASP A 278 4.87 -25.06 12.71
C ASP A 278 3.65 -24.11 12.76
N THR A 279 2.43 -24.67 12.88
CA THR A 279 1.16 -23.93 12.96
C THR A 279 0.79 -23.08 11.73
N ALA A 280 1.45 -23.31 10.58
CA ALA A 280 1.06 -22.68 9.32
C ALA A 280 -0.39 -23.00 9.00
N ARG A 281 -1.14 -21.97 8.58
CA ARG A 281 -2.53 -22.14 8.12
C ARG A 281 -2.53 -22.74 6.72
N TYR A 282 -3.38 -23.75 6.50
CA TYR A 282 -3.50 -24.38 5.18
C TYR A 282 -3.80 -23.34 4.09
N GLU A 283 -4.60 -22.31 4.39
CA GLU A 283 -4.95 -21.26 3.43
C GLU A 283 -3.75 -20.46 2.91
N ILE A 284 -2.64 -20.41 3.66
CA ILE A 284 -1.42 -19.71 3.25
C ILE A 284 -0.60 -20.61 2.30
N GLU A 285 -0.60 -21.92 2.53
CA GLU A 285 0.25 -22.87 1.82
C GLU A 285 -0.49 -23.64 0.72
N SER A 286 -1.83 -23.55 0.65
CA SER A 286 -2.68 -24.31 -0.28
C SER A 286 -2.25 -24.13 -1.73
N GLN A 287 -1.90 -22.91 -2.15
CA GLN A 287 -1.41 -22.66 -3.50
C GLN A 287 -0.12 -23.46 -3.85
N SER A 288 0.74 -23.69 -2.86
CA SER A 288 1.99 -24.44 -3.04
C SER A 288 1.77 -25.95 -2.92
N ILE A 289 0.95 -26.39 -1.97
CA ILE A 289 0.58 -27.80 -1.79
C ILE A 289 -0.20 -28.30 -3.00
N GLU A 290 -1.22 -27.55 -3.43
CA GLU A 290 -2.12 -27.92 -4.52
C GLU A 290 -1.57 -27.59 -5.91
N ARG A 291 -0.33 -27.07 -6.01
CA ARG A 291 0.29 -26.63 -7.27
C ARG A 291 0.17 -27.64 -8.40
N TYR A 292 0.30 -28.92 -8.08
CA TYR A 292 0.31 -30.02 -9.05
C TYR A 292 -1.03 -30.77 -9.14
N HIS A 293 -2.12 -30.23 -8.60
CA HIS A 293 -3.44 -30.87 -8.62
C HIS A 293 -3.89 -31.28 -10.04
N PHE A 294 -3.76 -30.38 -11.02
CA PHE A 294 -4.10 -30.70 -12.41
C PHE A 294 -3.23 -31.82 -13.01
N ALA A 295 -1.96 -31.91 -12.59
CA ALA A 295 -1.06 -32.99 -13.02
C ALA A 295 -1.51 -34.33 -12.42
N MET A 296 -1.84 -34.36 -11.13
CA MET A 296 -2.40 -35.54 -10.46
C MET A 296 -3.67 -36.02 -11.13
N GLN A 297 -4.58 -35.09 -11.48
CA GLN A 297 -5.81 -35.42 -12.20
C GLN A 297 -5.52 -36.06 -13.56
N TRP A 298 -4.60 -35.48 -14.33
CA TRP A 298 -4.22 -36.01 -15.65
C TRP A 298 -3.60 -37.41 -15.53
N LEU A 299 -2.69 -37.62 -14.59
CA LEU A 299 -2.05 -38.91 -14.33
C LEU A 299 -3.07 -39.98 -13.91
N ALA A 300 -3.99 -39.65 -13.00
CA ALA A 300 -5.02 -40.57 -12.54
C ALA A 300 -5.99 -40.95 -13.67
N THR A 301 -6.39 -39.98 -14.50
CA THR A 301 -7.27 -40.20 -15.66
C THR A 301 -6.61 -41.15 -16.67
N ASN A 302 -5.29 -41.03 -16.87
CA ASN A 302 -4.50 -41.88 -17.75
C ASN A 302 -3.97 -43.16 -17.07
N LYS A 303 -4.56 -43.57 -15.94
CA LYS A 303 -4.29 -44.86 -15.28
C LYS A 303 -2.85 -45.04 -14.76
N CYS A 304 -2.15 -43.96 -14.43
CA CYS A 304 -0.94 -44.06 -13.62
C CYS A 304 -1.29 -44.51 -12.19
N ASP A 305 -0.48 -45.38 -11.59
CA ASP A 305 -0.57 -45.68 -10.16
C ASP A 305 0.00 -44.50 -9.34
N LEU A 306 -0.89 -43.82 -8.63
CA LEU A 306 -0.56 -42.68 -7.77
C LEU A 306 -0.82 -42.96 -6.29
N MET A 307 -1.09 -44.21 -5.88
CA MET A 307 -1.55 -44.51 -4.52
C MET A 307 -0.57 -43.99 -3.48
N ARG A 308 0.73 -44.24 -3.66
CA ARG A 308 1.78 -43.76 -2.76
C ARG A 308 1.83 -42.23 -2.67
N ALA A 309 1.66 -41.53 -3.80
CA ALA A 309 1.65 -40.07 -3.82
C ALA A 309 0.41 -39.51 -3.13
N ILE A 310 -0.78 -40.06 -3.42
CA ILE A 310 -2.03 -39.64 -2.79
C ILE A 310 -1.97 -39.83 -1.28
N ASP A 311 -1.45 -40.96 -0.81
CA ASP A 311 -1.28 -41.24 0.62
C ASP A 311 -0.29 -40.26 1.28
N ALA A 312 0.81 -39.91 0.60
CA ALA A 312 1.75 -38.90 1.09
C ALA A 312 1.08 -37.53 1.27
N TYR A 313 0.31 -37.07 0.28
CA TYR A 313 -0.47 -35.83 0.40
C TYR A 313 -1.51 -35.92 1.52
N ASP A 314 -2.35 -36.96 1.55
CA ASP A 314 -3.40 -37.13 2.57
C ASP A 314 -2.82 -37.10 3.98
N ASN A 315 -1.70 -37.80 4.21
CA ASN A 315 -1.00 -37.79 5.49
C ASN A 315 -0.48 -36.40 5.88
N VAL A 316 0.13 -35.66 4.94
CA VAL A 316 0.71 -34.33 5.22
C VAL A 316 -0.38 -33.30 5.42
N VAL A 317 -1.41 -33.26 4.57
CA VAL A 317 -2.44 -32.22 4.65
C VAL A 317 -3.32 -32.36 5.89
N ARG A 318 -3.50 -33.58 6.41
CA ARG A 318 -4.23 -33.84 7.68
C ARG A 318 -3.51 -33.33 8.93
N LEU A 319 -2.22 -32.99 8.83
CA LEU A 319 -1.48 -32.35 9.93
C LEU A 319 -1.88 -30.88 10.10
N PHE A 320 -2.43 -30.25 9.07
CA PHE A 320 -2.91 -28.88 9.15
C PHE A 320 -4.24 -28.79 9.92
N PRO A 321 -4.51 -27.68 10.63
CA PRO A 321 -5.83 -27.42 11.21
C PRO A 321 -6.95 -27.47 10.15
N THR A 322 -8.14 -27.90 10.57
CA THR A 322 -9.29 -28.04 9.67
C THR A 322 -9.68 -26.71 9.01
N ALA A 323 -9.77 -26.72 7.68
CA ALA A 323 -10.17 -25.59 6.84
C ALA A 323 -11.09 -26.05 5.69
N PRO A 324 -11.98 -25.19 5.14
CA PRO A 324 -12.81 -25.53 3.99
C PRO A 324 -12.00 -25.97 2.76
N ASP A 325 -10.87 -25.32 2.50
CA ASP A 325 -10.00 -25.62 1.36
C ASP A 325 -9.35 -27.00 1.50
N LEU A 326 -8.91 -27.34 2.71
CA LEU A 326 -8.39 -28.66 3.05
C LEU A 326 -9.40 -29.77 2.73
N ALA A 327 -10.68 -29.58 3.12
CA ALA A 327 -11.72 -30.56 2.85
C ALA A 327 -11.96 -30.76 1.34
N ARG A 328 -11.90 -29.68 0.53
CA ARG A 328 -12.01 -29.76 -0.94
C ARG A 328 -10.84 -30.51 -1.56
N PHE A 329 -9.62 -30.26 -1.07
CA PHE A 329 -8.44 -30.96 -1.57
C PHE A 329 -8.46 -32.45 -1.20
N LEU A 330 -8.81 -32.79 0.05
CA LEU A 330 -8.98 -34.18 0.48
C LEU A 330 -10.06 -34.92 -0.33
N ALA A 331 -11.18 -34.25 -0.66
CA ALA A 331 -12.19 -34.82 -1.54
C ALA A 331 -11.64 -35.06 -2.97
N SER A 332 -10.78 -34.16 -3.47
CA SER A 332 -10.12 -34.35 -4.77
C SER A 332 -9.19 -35.56 -4.75
N LEU A 333 -8.37 -35.71 -3.71
CA LEU A 333 -7.48 -36.87 -3.51
C LEU A 333 -8.26 -38.19 -3.49
N ALA A 334 -9.40 -38.21 -2.78
CA ALA A 334 -10.28 -39.38 -2.76
C ALA A 334 -10.83 -39.71 -4.16
N SER A 335 -11.17 -38.70 -4.97
CA SER A 335 -11.62 -38.94 -6.35
C SER A 335 -10.50 -39.53 -7.22
N PHE A 336 -9.25 -39.09 -7.05
CA PHE A 336 -8.11 -39.66 -7.77
C PHE A 336 -7.88 -41.14 -7.46
N ARG A 337 -8.08 -41.57 -6.20
CA ARG A 337 -7.99 -43.00 -5.83
C ARG A 337 -8.98 -43.86 -6.60
N SER A 338 -10.18 -43.35 -6.89
CA SER A 338 -11.20 -44.09 -7.64
C SER A 338 -10.87 -44.25 -9.13
N LEU A 339 -9.97 -43.42 -9.66
CA LEU A 339 -9.56 -43.44 -11.07
C LEU A 339 -8.32 -44.31 -11.32
N ALA A 340 -7.50 -44.52 -10.29
CA ALA A 340 -6.29 -45.35 -10.36
C ALA A 340 -6.65 -46.82 -10.65
N PRO A 341 -5.80 -47.55 -11.40
CA PRO A 341 -5.97 -48.99 -11.57
C PRO A 341 -5.91 -49.72 -10.20
N PRO A 342 -6.64 -50.83 -10.04
CA PRO A 342 -6.69 -51.60 -8.79
C PRO A 342 -5.37 -52.26 -8.41
#